data_AF-A0A1T4Z0S8-F1
#
_entry.id   AF-A0A1T4Z0S8-F1
#
_cell.length_a   1.000
_cell.length_b   1.000
_cell.length_c   1.000
_cell.angle_alpha   90.00
_cell.angle_beta   90.00
_cell.angle_gamma   90.00
#
_symmetry.space_group_name_H-M   'P 1'
#
loop_
_entity.id
_entity.type
_entity.pdbx_description
1 polymer ?
#
loop_
_entity_poly.entity_id
_entity_poly.type
_entity_poly.pdbx_seq_one_letter_code
_entity_poly.pdbx_strand_id
1 'polypeptide(L)'
;MSEARKLAVSMFRESDPVFVRWACSHAANWDGLIEHPDRVSIHGDRDSVFPIRRQIIQHLIPGGDHLMAITRRLEILPLLIERHGGNNH
;
A
#
# COMPACT_ATOMS: atom_id res chain seq x y z
N MET A 1 18.13 -10.02 -5.48
CA MET A 1 16.98 -9.37 -4.81
C MET A 1 16.99 -7.90 -5.20
N SER A 2 15.83 -7.31 -5.52
CA SER A 2 15.71 -5.87 -5.82
C SER A 2 16.06 -5.01 -4.59
N GLU A 3 16.46 -3.76 -4.82
CA GLU A 3 16.79 -2.81 -3.73
C GLU A 3 15.62 -2.59 -2.77
N ALA A 4 14.39 -2.47 -3.30
CA ALA A 4 13.20 -2.36 -2.46
C ALA A 4 12.99 -3.59 -1.57
N ARG A 5 13.31 -4.79 -2.06
CA ARG A 5 13.22 -6.01 -1.25
C ARG A 5 14.31 -6.05 -0.18
N LYS A 6 15.51 -5.54 -0.45
CA LYS A 6 16.57 -5.41 0.56
C LYS A 6 16.14 -4.46 1.67
N LEU A 7 15.58 -3.30 1.30
CA LEU A 7 15.03 -2.32 2.24
C LEU A 7 13.90 -2.92 3.09
N ALA A 8 12.95 -3.62 2.49
CA ALA A 8 11.88 -4.28 3.24
C ALA A 8 12.42 -5.31 4.25
N VAL A 9 13.46 -6.05 3.88
CA VAL A 9 14.11 -7.01 4.79
C VAL A 9 14.88 -6.31 5.91
N SER A 10 15.56 -5.18 5.65
CA SER A 10 16.24 -4.43 6.71
C SER A 10 15.25 -3.84 7.70
N MET A 11 14.17 -3.21 7.20
CA MET A 11 13.08 -2.70 8.04
C MET A 11 12.50 -3.79 8.94
N PHE A 12 12.24 -4.98 8.39
CA PHE A 12 11.74 -6.11 9.17
C PHE A 12 12.74 -6.58 10.24
N ARG A 13 14.03 -6.66 9.90
CA ARG A 13 15.09 -7.09 10.83
C ARG A 13 15.33 -6.09 11.97
N GLU A 14 15.13 -4.80 11.69
CA GLU A 14 15.32 -3.71 12.65
C GLU A 14 14.07 -3.44 13.50
N SER A 15 12.93 -4.04 13.15
CA SER A 15 11.68 -3.91 13.89
C SER A 15 11.64 -4.83 15.12
N ASP A 16 11.00 -4.36 16.20
CA ASP A 16 10.75 -5.19 17.39
C ASP A 16 9.89 -6.42 17.03
N PRO A 17 10.32 -7.66 17.35
CA PRO A 17 9.55 -8.87 17.05
C PRO A 17 8.14 -8.91 17.68
N VAL A 18 7.95 -8.30 18.85
CA VAL A 18 6.64 -8.16 19.50
C VAL A 18 5.74 -7.27 18.67
N PHE A 19 6.27 -6.13 18.21
CA PHE A 19 5.53 -5.21 17.34
C PHE A 19 5.14 -5.89 16.03
N VAL A 20 6.05 -6.60 15.36
CA VAL A 20 5.76 -7.30 14.10
C VAL A 20 4.65 -8.34 14.28
N ARG A 21 4.70 -9.16 15.34
CA ARG A 21 3.65 -10.14 15.64
C ARG A 21 2.30 -9.47 15.89
N TRP A 22 2.30 -8.41 16.70
CA TRP A 22 1.10 -7.62 16.97
C TRP A 22 0.52 -7.03 15.67
N ALA A 23 1.35 -6.41 14.83
CA ALA A 23 0.93 -5.76 13.60
C ALA A 23 0.35 -6.76 12.59
N CYS A 24 1.00 -7.92 12.38
CA CYS A 24 0.47 -8.96 11.51
C CYS A 24 -0.88 -9.49 12.00
N SER A 25 -1.05 -9.67 13.31
CA SER A 25 -2.32 -10.11 13.90
C SER A 25 -3.42 -9.07 13.69
N HIS A 26 -3.13 -7.79 13.92
CA HIS A 26 -4.16 -6.74 13.81
C HIS A 26 -4.49 -6.42 12.35
N ALA A 27 -3.51 -6.36 11.46
CA ALA A 27 -3.74 -6.13 10.04
C ALA A 27 -4.61 -7.22 9.40
N ALA A 28 -4.44 -8.49 9.81
CA ALA A 28 -5.24 -9.60 9.30
C ALA A 28 -6.70 -9.61 9.81
N ASN A 29 -6.94 -9.01 10.98
CA ASN A 29 -8.25 -9.00 11.65
C ASN A 29 -8.87 -7.60 11.67
N TRP A 30 -8.39 -6.68 10.84
CA TRP A 30 -8.91 -5.32 10.79
C TRP A 30 -10.20 -5.27 9.97
N ASP A 31 -11.32 -4.94 10.63
CA ASP A 31 -12.64 -4.86 9.99
C ASP A 31 -12.86 -3.61 9.13
N GLY A 32 -11.89 -2.71 9.09
CA GLY A 32 -12.02 -1.44 8.36
C GLY A 32 -12.70 -0.35 9.19
N LEU A 33 -12.86 0.81 8.55
CA LEU A 33 -13.73 1.88 9.01
C LEU A 33 -14.83 2.07 7.96
N ILE A 34 -15.89 2.79 8.34
CA ILE A 34 -16.90 3.27 7.38
C ILE A 34 -16.16 4.03 6.27
N GLU A 35 -16.49 3.70 5.01
CA GLU A 35 -15.79 4.29 3.86
C GLU A 35 -15.91 5.82 3.86
N HIS A 36 -14.76 6.50 3.81
CA HIS A 36 -14.76 7.94 3.62
C HIS A 36 -15.09 8.24 2.14
N PRO A 37 -16.01 9.18 1.85
CA PRO A 37 -16.41 9.49 0.47
C PRO A 37 -15.22 9.96 -0.39
N ASP A 38 -14.22 10.60 0.22
CA ASP A 38 -13.00 11.05 -0.46
C ASP A 38 -11.84 10.04 -0.46
N ARG A 39 -12.09 8.78 -0.08
CA ARG A 39 -11.04 7.75 -0.09
C ARG A 39 -10.60 7.45 -1.52
N VAL A 40 -9.28 7.47 -1.74
CA VAL A 40 -8.66 6.91 -2.95
C VAL A 40 -7.99 5.58 -2.65
N SER A 41 -8.35 4.53 -3.41
CA SER A 41 -7.73 3.22 -3.29
C SER A 41 -6.91 2.88 -4.54
N ILE A 42 -5.59 2.79 -4.33
CA ILE A 42 -4.60 2.43 -5.35
C ILE A 42 -4.06 1.05 -5.00
N HIS A 43 -4.07 0.12 -5.94
CA HIS A 43 -3.64 -1.26 -5.70
C HIS A 43 -2.83 -1.82 -6.87
N GLY A 44 -1.91 -2.75 -6.60
CA GLY A 44 -1.07 -3.38 -7.61
C GLY A 44 -1.65 -4.71 -8.08
N ASP A 45 -1.63 -4.99 -9.39
CA ASP A 45 -2.23 -6.22 -9.92
C ASP A 45 -1.45 -7.52 -9.59
N ARG A 46 -0.23 -7.38 -9.05
CA ARG A 46 0.67 -8.47 -8.65
C ARG A 46 0.98 -8.45 -7.14
N ASP A 47 0.19 -7.76 -6.33
CA ASP A 47 0.30 -7.88 -4.88
C ASP A 47 -0.09 -9.30 -4.44
N SER A 48 0.90 -10.04 -3.91
CA SER A 48 0.73 -11.40 -3.40
C SER A 48 0.48 -11.46 -1.89
N VAL A 49 0.68 -10.35 -1.18
CA VAL A 49 0.45 -10.22 0.25
C VAL A 49 -1.02 -9.88 0.51
N PHE A 50 -1.57 -8.95 -0.26
CA PHE A 50 -2.98 -8.53 -0.19
C PHE A 50 -3.69 -8.80 -1.51
N PRO A 51 -4.43 -9.92 -1.64
CA PRO A 51 -5.07 -10.27 -2.91
C PRO A 51 -6.18 -9.28 -3.33
N ILE A 52 -6.10 -8.82 -4.59
CA ILE A 52 -7.07 -7.92 -5.27
C ILE A 52 -8.53 -8.26 -5.01
N ARG A 53 -8.89 -9.55 -5.07
CA ARG A 53 -10.28 -10.03 -4.98
C ARG A 53 -11.00 -9.65 -3.68
N ARG A 54 -10.27 -9.14 -2.69
CA ARG A 54 -10.77 -8.72 -1.38
C ARG A 54 -10.80 -7.20 -1.21
N GLN A 55 -10.50 -6.43 -2.24
CA GLN A 55 -10.26 -4.99 -2.15
C GLN A 55 -11.23 -4.23 -3.06
N ILE A 56 -11.71 -3.07 -2.58
CA ILE A 56 -12.39 -2.08 -3.39
C ILE A 56 -11.32 -1.17 -3.98
N ILE A 57 -11.08 -1.26 -5.29
CA ILE A 57 -9.95 -0.61 -5.98
C ILE A 57 -10.48 0.44 -6.95
N GLN A 58 -9.95 1.66 -6.88
CA GLN A 58 -10.24 2.73 -7.82
C GLN A 58 -9.15 2.86 -8.90
N HIS A 59 -7.89 2.63 -8.53
CA HIS A 59 -6.77 2.67 -9.46
C HIS A 59 -5.94 1.39 -9.34
N LEU A 60 -5.76 0.70 -10.46
CA LEU A 60 -4.92 -0.48 -10.56
C LEU A 60 -3.59 -0.12 -11.22
N ILE A 61 -2.47 -0.52 -10.63
CA ILE A 61 -1.12 -0.33 -11.15
C ILE A 61 -0.69 -1.65 -11.83
N PRO A 62 -0.59 -1.70 -13.17
CA PRO A 62 -0.17 -2.90 -13.88
C PRO A 62 1.27 -3.29 -13.56
N GLY A 63 1.48 -4.54 -13.19
CA GLY A 63 2.76 -5.04 -12.67
C GLY A 63 3.14 -4.50 -11.28
N GLY A 64 2.23 -3.82 -10.58
CA GLY A 64 2.43 -3.32 -9.22
C GLY A 64 2.44 -4.45 -8.21
N ASP A 65 3.49 -4.56 -7.40
CA ASP A 65 3.60 -5.51 -6.30
C ASP A 65 3.31 -4.84 -4.94
N HIS A 66 3.46 -5.60 -3.86
CA HIS A 66 3.23 -5.07 -2.50
C HIS A 66 4.11 -3.86 -2.14
N LEU A 67 5.28 -3.74 -2.75
CA LEU A 67 6.24 -2.66 -2.52
C LEU A 67 6.09 -1.51 -3.55
N MET A 68 4.99 -1.48 -4.32
CA MET A 68 4.75 -0.48 -5.35
C MET A 68 4.77 0.95 -4.83
N ALA A 69 4.34 1.18 -3.58
CA ALA A 69 4.37 2.51 -2.96
C ALA A 69 5.81 3.10 -2.92
N ILE A 70 6.82 2.23 -2.82
CA ILE A 70 8.24 2.60 -2.80
C ILE A 70 8.81 2.63 -4.23
N THR A 71 8.44 1.65 -5.06
CA THR A 71 9.09 1.41 -6.35
C THR A 71 8.45 2.12 -7.54
N ARG A 72 7.17 2.49 -7.44
CA ARG A 72 6.33 2.96 -8.56
C ARG A 72 5.87 4.41 -8.38
N ARG A 73 6.70 5.24 -7.75
CA ARG A 73 6.33 6.64 -7.41
C ARG A 73 5.80 7.44 -8.60
N LEU A 74 6.35 7.24 -9.80
CA LEU A 74 5.98 8.00 -11.00
C LEU A 74 4.57 7.63 -11.51
N GLU A 75 4.10 6.43 -11.19
CA GLU A 75 2.76 5.96 -11.54
C GLU A 75 1.74 6.37 -10.47
N ILE A 76 2.15 6.35 -9.19
CA ILE A 76 1.26 6.63 -8.05
C ILE A 76 1.09 8.14 -7.80
N LEU A 77 2.16 8.93 -7.88
CA LEU A 77 2.13 10.33 -7.49
C LEU A 77 1.15 11.19 -8.31
N PRO A 78 1.03 11.03 -9.64
CA PRO A 78 0.03 11.77 -10.41
C PRO A 78 -1.40 11.51 -9.94
N LEU A 79 -1.73 10.28 -9.53
CA LEU A 79 -3.07 9.93 -9.01
C LEU A 79 -3.38 10.66 -7.70
N LEU A 80 -2.36 10.83 -6.85
CA LEU A 80 -2.49 11.58 -5.59
C LEU A 80 -2.62 13.09 -5.84
N ILE A 81 -1.85 13.62 -6.80
CA ILE A 81 -1.89 15.05 -7.17
C ILE A 81 -3.21 15.39 -7.86
N GLU A 82 -3.74 14.55 -8.74
CA GLU A 82 -5.04 14.79 -9.38
C GLU A 82 -6.16 14.94 -8.34
N ARG A 83 -6.13 14.12 -7.28
CA ARG A 83 -7.16 14.15 -6.24
C ARG A 83 -7.03 15.32 -5.27
N HIS A 84 -5.81 15.76 -4.95
CA HIS A 84 -5.56 16.70 -3.85
C HIS A 84 -4.82 17.99 -4.25
N GLY A 85 -4.19 18.03 -5.41
CA GLY A 85 -3.42 19.17 -5.93
C GLY A 85 -4.26 20.27 -6.60
N GLY A 86 -5.59 20.09 -6.68
CA GLY A 86 -6.52 21.09 -7.22
C GLY A 86 -7.03 22.14 -6.22
N ASN A 87 -6.76 21.97 -4.92
CA ASN A 87 -7.17 22.93 -3.89
C ASN A 87 -5.99 23.83 -3.49
N ASN A 88 -5.64 24.77 -4.36
CA ASN A 88 -5.08 26.03 -3.89
C ASN A 88 -6.15 26.70 -3.01
N HIS A 89 -5.98 26.64 -1.70
CA HIS A 89 -6.48 27.69 -0.81
C HIS A 89 -5.52 28.87 -0.92
#